data_AF-A0A3M1THQ6-F1
#
_entry.id   AF-A0A3M1THQ6-F1
#
_cell.length_a   1.000
_cell.length_b   1.000
_cell.length_c   1.000
_cell.angle_alpha   90.00
_cell.angle_beta   90.00
_cell.angle_gamma   90.00
#
_symmetry.space_group_name_H-M   'P 1'
#
loop_
_entity.id
_entity.type
_entity.pdbx_description
1 polymer ?
#
loop_
_entity_poly.entity_id
_entity_poly.type
_entity_poly.pdbx_seq_one_letter_code
_entity_poly.pdbx_strand_id
1 'polypeptide(L)'
;MHGSTVPTLAVLLLGYLLFLILRLTTPSTPPGPGRAGLLALWTALLAWAFVTALLAASHIYLHPTFLSLAPGYWLPFVPVALAAFLLAASGATRAQLASLLRRAPPPWLTAVHAVRILAAGSLVKAAAGLFPHSFAWYVGLPDMVYGISAIPVTFLAARHRLGDRTL
;
A
#
# COMPACT_ATOMS: atom_id res chain seq x y z
N MET A 1 -16.25 20.49 0.23
CA MET A 1 -15.56 19.44 1.00
C MET A 1 -14.50 18.79 0.11
N HIS A 2 -13.22 19.11 0.33
CA HIS A 2 -12.09 18.64 -0.50
C HIS A 2 -11.61 17.24 -0.08
N GLY A 3 -12.44 16.20 -0.29
CA GLY A 3 -12.09 14.83 0.10
C GLY A 3 -10.79 14.35 -0.55
N SER A 4 -9.79 13.99 0.27
CA SER A 4 -8.59 13.27 -0.21
C SER A 4 -8.94 11.79 -0.32
N THR A 5 -8.50 11.13 -1.39
CA THR A 5 -8.68 9.68 -1.56
C THR A 5 -7.61 8.87 -0.83
N VAL A 6 -6.58 9.53 -0.30
CA VAL A 6 -5.44 8.90 0.40
C VAL A 6 -5.86 8.14 1.66
N PRO A 7 -6.72 8.68 2.56
CA PRO A 7 -7.20 7.93 3.73
C PRO A 7 -7.97 6.66 3.31
N THR A 8 -8.80 6.75 2.26
CA THR A 8 -9.54 5.61 1.73
C THR A 8 -8.59 4.53 1.21
N LEU A 9 -7.56 4.92 0.45
CA LEU A 9 -6.54 4.01 -0.04
C LEU A 9 -5.80 3.31 1.12
N ALA A 10 -5.40 4.06 2.14
CA ALA A 10 -4.70 3.51 3.31
C ALA A 10 -5.57 2.50 4.08
N VAL A 11 -6.84 2.82 4.32
CA VAL A 11 -7.79 1.91 4.98
C VAL A 11 -7.99 0.64 4.16
N LEU A 12 -8.15 0.75 2.84
CA LEU A 12 -8.32 -0.41 1.97
C LEU A 12 -7.08 -1.30 1.96
N LEU A 13 -5.88 -0.73 1.82
CA LEU A 13 -4.63 -1.51 1.78
C LEU A 13 -4.31 -2.18 3.12
N LEU A 14 -4.42 -1.44 4.24
CA LEU A 14 -4.16 -2.00 5.57
C LEU A 14 -5.25 -2.99 5.99
N GLY A 15 -6.51 -2.70 5.68
CA GLY A 15 -7.63 -3.62 5.92
C GLY A 15 -7.49 -4.90 5.13
N TYR A 16 -7.08 -4.81 3.85
CA TYR A 16 -6.82 -5.96 3.00
C TYR A 16 -5.65 -6.81 3.52
N LEU A 17 -4.55 -6.19 3.94
CA LEU A 17 -3.42 -6.91 4.55
C LEU A 17 -3.84 -7.64 5.83
N LEU A 18 -4.62 -6.99 6.70
CA LEU A 18 -5.17 -7.63 7.90
C LEU A 18 -6.09 -8.80 7.54
N PHE A 19 -7.00 -8.60 6.58
CA PHE A 19 -7.89 -9.65 6.09
C PHE A 19 -7.10 -10.88 5.63
N LEU A 20 -6.05 -10.67 4.83
CA LEU A 20 -5.16 -11.74 4.37
C LEU A 20 -4.49 -12.48 5.53
N ILE A 21 -3.95 -11.75 6.51
CA ILE A 21 -3.33 -12.34 7.70
C ILE A 21 -4.36 -13.17 8.47
N LEU A 22 -5.54 -12.63 8.74
CA LEU A 22 -6.56 -13.32 9.53
C LEU A 22 -7.18 -14.53 8.82
N ARG A 23 -7.34 -14.45 7.49
CA ARG A 23 -8.01 -15.48 6.68
C ARG A 23 -7.09 -16.64 6.29
N LEU A 24 -5.82 -16.36 5.99
CA LEU A 24 -4.91 -17.33 5.35
C LEU A 24 -3.83 -17.88 6.28
N THR A 25 -3.65 -17.27 7.46
CA THR A 25 -2.81 -17.86 8.51
C THR A 25 -3.63 -18.80 9.39
N THR A 26 -3.06 -19.94 9.74
CA THR A 26 -3.71 -20.90 10.63
C THR A 26 -3.92 -20.25 12.01
N PRO A 27 -5.13 -20.36 12.60
CA PRO A 27 -5.36 -19.95 13.98
C PRO A 27 -4.61 -20.90 14.91
N SER A 28 -3.56 -20.39 15.56
CA SER A 28 -2.91 -21.03 16.70
C SER A 28 -2.91 -20.04 17.86
N THR A 29 -3.15 -20.55 19.07
CA THR A 29 -3.07 -19.75 20.29
C THR A 29 -2.02 -20.39 21.20
N PRO A 30 -0.89 -19.70 21.48
CA PRO A 30 -0.51 -18.37 20.99
C PRO A 30 -0.15 -18.35 19.49
N PRO A 31 -0.19 -17.17 18.84
CA PRO A 31 0.21 -17.04 17.44
C PRO A 31 1.69 -17.37 17.28
N GLY A 32 2.02 -18.20 16.27
CA GLY A 32 3.41 -18.52 15.95
C GLY A 32 4.23 -17.27 15.57
N PRO A 33 5.57 -17.34 15.65
CA PRO A 33 6.46 -16.19 15.46
C PRO A 33 6.29 -15.51 14.09
N GLY A 34 5.98 -16.26 13.03
CA GLY A 34 5.71 -15.70 11.70
C GLY A 34 4.42 -14.88 11.63
N ARG A 35 3.33 -15.34 12.26
CA ARG A 35 2.06 -14.59 12.33
C ARG A 35 2.20 -13.35 13.21
N ALA A 36 2.88 -13.48 14.35
CA ALA A 36 3.19 -12.35 15.22
C ALA A 36 4.01 -11.28 14.49
N GLY A 37 5.01 -11.68 13.70
CA GLY A 37 5.80 -10.75 12.88
C GLY A 37 4.99 -10.04 11.79
N LEU A 38 4.06 -10.73 11.12
CA LEU A 38 3.16 -10.08 10.16
C LEU A 38 2.20 -9.08 10.84
N LEU A 39 1.69 -9.39 12.03
CA LEU A 39 0.86 -8.47 12.81
C LEU A 39 1.68 -7.28 13.32
N ALA A 40 2.94 -7.49 13.72
CA ALA A 40 3.86 -6.41 14.09
C ALA A 40 4.11 -5.47 12.90
N LEU A 41 4.37 -6.02 11.70
CA LEU A 41 4.51 -5.25 10.47
C LEU A 41 3.25 -4.43 10.16
N TRP A 42 2.08 -5.07 10.22
CA TRP A 42 0.80 -4.39 10.02
C TRP A 42 0.59 -3.24 11.02
N THR A 43 0.90 -3.49 12.30
CA THR A 43 0.76 -2.49 13.37
C THR A 43 1.72 -1.32 13.16
N ALA A 44 2.96 -1.60 12.75
CA ALA A 44 3.96 -0.57 12.51
C ALA A 44 3.59 0.30 11.29
N LEU A 45 3.05 -0.29 10.23
CA LEU A 45 2.53 0.44 9.07
C LEU A 45 1.29 1.28 9.42
N LEU A 46 0.39 0.75 10.25
CA LEU A 46 -0.77 1.48 10.74
C LEU A 46 -0.35 2.68 11.60
N ALA A 47 0.60 2.49 12.52
CA ALA A 47 1.15 3.55 13.35
C ALA A 47 1.79 4.64 12.49
N TRP A 48 2.56 4.27 11.46
CA TRP A 48 3.12 5.24 10.52
C TRP A 48 2.05 6.00 9.72
N ALA A 49 1.01 5.30 9.25
CA ALA A 49 -0.11 5.93 8.56
C ALA A 49 -0.83 6.95 9.48
N PHE A 50 -0.99 6.62 10.76
CA PHE A 50 -1.56 7.52 11.75
C PHE A 50 -0.68 8.75 11.98
N VAL A 51 0.64 8.59 12.15
CA VAL A 51 1.59 9.71 12.26
C VAL A 51 1.50 10.62 11.03
N THR A 52 1.50 10.03 9.84
CA THR A 52 1.36 10.76 8.57
C THR A 52 0.05 11.56 8.52
N ALA A 53 -1.06 10.97 8.98
CA ALA A 53 -2.35 11.65 9.03
C ALA A 53 -2.34 12.83 10.02
N LEU A 54 -1.71 12.68 11.19
CA LEU A 54 -1.56 13.77 12.16
C LEU A 54 -0.72 14.92 11.59
N LEU A 55 0.41 14.62 10.96
CA LEU A 55 1.28 15.62 10.33
C LEU A 55 0.56 16.38 9.20
N ALA A 56 -0.29 15.68 8.44
CA ALA A 56 -1.14 16.29 7.43
C ALA A 56 -2.20 17.22 8.05
N ALA A 57 -2.86 16.76 9.13
CA ALA A 57 -3.88 17.54 9.84
C ALA A 57 -3.29 18.79 10.52
N SER A 58 -2.04 18.74 10.95
CA SER A 58 -1.31 19.90 11.50
C SER A 58 -0.68 20.79 10.43
N HIS A 59 -1.02 20.60 9.15
CA HIS A 59 -0.53 21.39 8.01
C HIS A 59 1.00 21.40 7.81
N ILE A 60 1.75 20.47 8.43
CA ILE A 60 3.22 20.42 8.36
C ILE A 60 3.68 20.17 6.92
N TYR A 61 2.93 19.36 6.16
CA TYR A 61 3.21 19.08 4.75
C TYR A 61 3.03 20.28 3.80
N LEU A 62 2.43 21.38 4.27
CA LEU A 62 2.28 22.62 3.49
C LEU A 62 3.46 23.58 3.71
N HIS A 63 4.32 23.31 4.71
CA HIS A 63 5.42 24.22 5.03
C HIS A 63 6.51 24.16 3.93
N PRO A 64 6.97 25.31 3.40
CA PRO A 64 7.97 25.34 2.31
C PRO A 64 9.27 24.60 2.67
N THR A 65 9.68 24.69 3.93
CA THR A 65 10.85 23.98 4.50
C THR A 65 10.69 22.46 4.48
N PHE A 66 9.47 21.94 4.69
CA PHE A 66 9.18 20.51 4.61
C PHE A 66 9.28 20.03 3.15
N LEU A 67 8.73 20.80 2.22
CA LEU A 67 8.75 20.47 0.79
C LEU A 67 10.16 20.57 0.19
N SER A 68 10.99 21.52 0.64
CA SER A 68 12.36 21.71 0.14
C SER A 68 13.36 20.65 0.62
N LEU A 69 13.13 20.06 1.80
CA LEU A 69 14.00 19.03 2.36
C LEU A 69 13.76 17.63 1.77
N ALA A 70 12.68 17.44 1.01
CA ALA A 70 12.07 16.12 0.99
C ALA A 70 11.51 15.61 -0.35
N PRO A 71 12.19 15.73 -1.51
CA PRO A 71 11.82 14.93 -2.68
C PRO A 71 11.87 13.41 -2.38
N GLY A 72 12.69 12.99 -1.40
CA GLY A 72 12.77 11.60 -0.93
C GLY A 72 11.62 11.12 -0.02
N TYR A 73 10.85 12.02 0.61
CA TYR A 73 9.65 11.66 1.38
C TYR A 73 8.40 11.53 0.51
N TRP A 74 8.49 11.85 -0.78
CA TRP A 74 7.39 11.68 -1.73
C TRP A 74 7.21 10.21 -2.11
N LEU A 75 8.30 9.44 -2.04
CA LEU A 75 8.24 7.99 -2.02
C LEU A 75 7.79 7.52 -0.63
N PRO A 76 7.07 6.39 -0.54
CA PRO A 76 6.76 5.72 0.72
C PRO A 76 8.04 5.08 1.32
N PHE A 77 9.13 5.85 1.44
CA PHE A 77 10.43 5.38 1.90
C PHE A 77 10.36 4.81 3.31
N VAL A 78 9.70 5.51 4.24
CA VAL A 78 9.55 5.01 5.62
C VAL A 78 8.75 3.71 5.67
N PRO A 79 7.55 3.59 5.05
CA PRO A 79 6.86 2.30 4.93
C PRO A 79 7.70 1.18 4.32
N VAL A 80 8.44 1.48 3.25
CA VAL A 80 9.30 0.50 2.56
C VAL A 80 10.46 0.07 3.44
N ALA A 81 11.16 1.01 4.09
CA ALA A 81 12.25 0.73 5.00
C ALA A 81 11.79 -0.09 6.20
N LEU A 82 10.62 0.24 6.76
CA LEU A 82 10.01 -0.48 7.87
C LEU A 82 9.68 -1.93 7.49
N ALA A 83 9.08 -2.11 6.31
CA ALA A 83 8.79 -3.43 5.77
C ALA A 83 10.06 -4.23 5.50
N ALA A 84 11.05 -3.63 4.83
CA ALA A 84 12.34 -4.26 4.54
C ALA A 84 13.07 -4.67 5.83
N PHE A 85 13.12 -3.79 6.83
CA PHE A 85 13.76 -4.07 8.12
C PHE A 85 13.10 -5.24 8.85
N LEU A 86 11.77 -5.23 9.00
CA LEU A 86 11.06 -6.30 9.70
C LEU A 86 11.13 -7.63 8.96
N LEU A 87 11.09 -7.61 7.63
CA LEU A 87 11.29 -8.80 6.81
C LEU A 87 12.75 -9.29 6.90
N ALA A 88 13.74 -8.41 6.94
CA ALA A 88 15.15 -8.79 7.11
C ALA A 88 15.43 -9.41 8.49
N ALA A 89 14.81 -8.86 9.55
CA ALA A 89 15.00 -9.27 10.93
C ALA A 89 14.44 -10.67 11.26
N SER A 90 13.46 -11.19 10.50
CA SER A 90 12.77 -12.43 10.85
C SER A 90 12.54 -13.37 9.66
N GLY A 91 13.32 -14.46 9.62
CA GLY A 91 13.12 -15.55 8.65
C GLY A 91 11.74 -16.19 8.75
N ALA A 92 11.19 -16.32 9.96
CA ALA A 92 9.83 -16.83 10.18
C ALA A 92 8.76 -15.93 9.55
N THR A 93 8.92 -14.60 9.64
CA THR A 93 8.00 -13.63 9.03
C THR A 93 8.05 -13.71 7.51
N ARG A 94 9.26 -13.82 6.93
CA ARG A 94 9.42 -14.03 5.48
C ARG A 94 8.76 -15.32 5.00
N ALA A 95 9.00 -16.42 5.70
CA ALA A 95 8.41 -17.71 5.37
C ALA A 95 6.87 -17.67 5.47
N GLN A 96 6.34 -17.00 6.50
CA GLN A 96 4.90 -16.82 6.66
C GLN A 96 4.30 -15.93 5.57
N LEU A 97 4.97 -14.84 5.18
CA LEU A 97 4.56 -13.99 4.07
C LEU A 97 4.54 -14.79 2.76
N ALA A 98 5.59 -15.54 2.47
CA ALA A 98 5.66 -16.39 1.29
C ALA A 98 4.56 -17.46 1.30
N SER A 99 4.25 -18.05 2.45
CA SER A 99 3.13 -18.98 2.62
C SER A 99 1.79 -18.30 2.34
N LEU A 100 1.60 -17.07 2.81
CA LEU A 100 0.41 -16.27 2.56
C LEU A 100 0.23 -16.02 1.07
N LEU A 101 1.28 -15.57 0.38
CA LEU A 101 1.26 -15.32 -1.07
C LEU A 101 0.93 -16.58 -1.88
N ARG A 102 1.45 -17.75 -1.48
CA ARG A 102 1.13 -19.02 -2.13
C ARG A 102 -0.30 -19.50 -1.89
N ARG A 103 -0.91 -19.11 -0.77
CA ARG A 103 -2.29 -19.49 -0.41
C ARG A 103 -3.34 -18.51 -0.94
N ALA A 104 -2.95 -17.26 -1.19
CA ALA A 104 -3.84 -16.25 -1.72
C ALA A 104 -4.20 -16.55 -3.18
N PRO A 105 -5.49 -16.57 -3.55
CA PRO A 105 -5.87 -16.66 -4.95
C PRO A 105 -5.22 -15.53 -5.77
N PRO A 106 -4.67 -15.80 -6.97
CA PRO A 106 -4.11 -14.78 -7.86
C PRO A 106 -4.98 -13.53 -8.08
N PRO A 107 -6.32 -13.62 -8.27
CA PRO A 107 -7.15 -12.42 -8.40
C PRO A 107 -7.16 -11.56 -7.14
N TRP A 108 -6.92 -12.12 -5.96
CA TRP A 108 -6.86 -11.33 -4.73
C TRP A 108 -5.60 -10.45 -4.74
N LEU A 109 -4.45 -11.02 -5.09
CA LEU A 109 -3.17 -10.32 -5.13
C LEU A 109 -3.13 -9.21 -6.20
N THR A 110 -3.88 -9.37 -7.29
CA THR A 110 -3.92 -8.41 -8.39
C THR A 110 -5.00 -7.35 -8.19
N ALA A 111 -6.17 -7.72 -7.64
CA ALA A 111 -7.29 -6.80 -7.42
C ALA A 111 -6.96 -5.64 -6.49
N VAL A 112 -6.15 -5.88 -5.44
CA VAL A 112 -5.75 -4.83 -4.49
C VAL A 112 -5.01 -3.68 -5.18
N HIS A 113 -4.30 -3.97 -6.26
CA HIS A 113 -3.58 -2.95 -7.02
C HIS A 113 -4.51 -2.04 -7.83
N ALA A 114 -5.72 -2.49 -8.18
CA ALA A 114 -6.70 -1.66 -8.87
C ALA A 114 -7.15 -0.45 -8.05
N VAL A 115 -7.05 -0.53 -6.70
CA VAL A 115 -7.37 0.58 -5.80
C VAL A 115 -6.48 1.81 -6.05
N ARG A 116 -5.31 1.64 -6.66
CA ARG A 116 -4.39 2.73 -7.01
C ARG A 116 -4.94 3.69 -8.06
N ILE A 117 -6.02 3.33 -8.76
CA ILE A 117 -6.76 4.27 -9.62
C ILE A 117 -7.26 5.49 -8.84
N LEU A 118 -7.41 5.39 -7.52
CA LEU A 118 -7.78 6.49 -6.64
C LEU A 118 -6.74 7.64 -6.63
N ALA A 119 -5.53 7.42 -7.14
CA ALA A 119 -4.54 8.47 -7.40
C ALA A 119 -5.04 9.52 -8.41
N ALA A 120 -6.06 9.20 -9.22
CA ALA A 120 -6.77 10.15 -10.05
C ALA A 120 -7.32 11.36 -9.25
N GLY A 121 -7.71 11.15 -7.98
CA GLY A 121 -8.13 12.24 -7.10
C GLY A 121 -7.05 13.30 -6.89
N SER A 122 -5.77 12.89 -6.81
CA SER A 122 -4.63 13.80 -6.69
C SER A 122 -4.38 14.56 -7.99
N LEU A 123 -4.57 13.91 -9.15
CA LEU A 123 -4.46 14.54 -10.47
C LEU A 123 -5.55 15.61 -10.68
N VAL A 124 -6.80 15.28 -10.35
CA VAL A 124 -7.93 16.23 -10.44
C VAL A 124 -7.68 17.45 -9.55
N LYS A 125 -7.20 17.23 -8.31
CA LYS A 125 -6.87 18.34 -7.41
C LYS A 125 -5.70 19.18 -7.91
N ALA A 126 -4.69 18.57 -8.52
CA ALA A 126 -3.59 19.31 -9.13
C ALA A 126 -4.09 20.15 -10.30
N ALA A 127 -4.95 19.62 -11.18
CA ALA A 127 -5.55 20.38 -12.27
C ALA A 127 -6.37 21.59 -11.78
N ALA A 128 -6.95 21.52 -10.58
CA ALA A 128 -7.65 22.62 -9.92
C ALA A 128 -6.73 23.59 -9.13
N GLY A 129 -5.41 23.40 -9.14
CA GLY A 129 -4.46 24.20 -8.37
C GLY A 129 -4.48 23.93 -6.86
N LEU A 130 -5.13 22.85 -6.41
CA LEU A 130 -5.33 22.50 -5.00
C LEU A 130 -4.31 21.48 -4.47
N PHE A 131 -3.39 21.01 -5.30
CA PHE A 131 -2.40 20.02 -4.95
C PHE A 131 -1.12 20.21 -5.79
N PRO A 132 0.09 19.93 -5.24
CA PRO A 132 1.33 20.13 -5.97
C PRO A 132 1.38 19.36 -7.30
N HIS A 133 1.54 20.09 -8.41
CA HIS A 133 1.59 19.51 -9.75
C HIS A 133 2.72 18.49 -9.91
N SER A 134 3.91 18.79 -9.38
CA SER A 134 5.07 17.89 -9.45
C SER A 134 4.76 16.52 -8.84
N PHE A 135 4.20 16.48 -7.63
CA PHE A 135 3.82 15.23 -6.99
C PHE A 135 2.72 14.49 -7.79
N ALA A 136 1.71 15.22 -8.26
CA ALA A 136 0.61 14.63 -9.02
C ALA A 136 1.11 13.94 -10.29
N TRP A 137 2.01 14.58 -11.03
CA TRP A 137 2.54 14.03 -12.28
C TRP A 137 3.57 12.92 -12.07
N TYR A 138 4.49 13.06 -11.10
CA TYR A 138 5.55 12.07 -10.91
C TYR A 138 5.12 10.85 -10.08
N VAL A 139 4.15 11.01 -9.18
CA VAL A 139 3.69 9.92 -8.31
C VAL A 139 2.27 9.51 -8.67
N GLY A 140 1.35 10.47 -8.78
CA GLY A 140 -0.06 10.19 -9.01
C GLY A 140 -0.36 9.55 -10.37
N LEU A 141 0.28 10.03 -11.44
CA LEU A 141 0.06 9.50 -12.79
C LEU A 141 0.55 8.05 -12.93
N PRO A 142 1.79 7.68 -12.54
CA PRO A 142 2.22 6.27 -12.56
C PRO A 142 1.34 5.36 -11.71
N ASP A 143 0.94 5.81 -10.51
CA ASP A 143 0.12 5.00 -9.61
C ASP A 143 -1.28 4.74 -10.19
N MET A 144 -1.87 5.76 -10.85
CA MET A 144 -3.14 5.61 -11.57
C MET A 144 -3.02 4.66 -12.75
N VAL A 145 -1.98 4.80 -13.59
CA VAL A 145 -1.76 3.92 -14.75
C VAL A 145 -1.57 2.47 -14.30
N TYR A 146 -0.82 2.25 -13.22
CA TYR A 146 -0.66 0.93 -12.62
C TYR A 146 -1.97 0.38 -12.04
N GLY A 147 -2.78 1.24 -11.41
CA GLY A 147 -4.12 0.84 -10.95
C GLY A 147 -5.03 0.42 -12.09
N ILE A 148 -5.00 1.14 -13.22
CA ILE A 148 -5.78 0.80 -14.41
C ILE A 148 -5.29 -0.53 -15.00
N SER A 149 -3.98 -0.74 -15.11
CA SER A 149 -3.43 -1.98 -15.67
C SER A 149 -3.70 -3.20 -14.80
N ALA A 150 -3.87 -3.02 -13.49
CA ALA A 150 -4.24 -4.11 -12.57
C ALA A 150 -5.65 -4.68 -12.85
N ILE A 151 -6.57 -3.90 -13.41
CA ILE A 151 -7.96 -4.35 -13.71
C ILE A 151 -7.98 -5.52 -14.72
N PRO A 152 -7.45 -5.38 -15.95
CA PRO A 152 -7.42 -6.48 -16.91
C PRO A 152 -6.57 -7.66 -16.41
N VAL A 153 -5.47 -7.40 -15.71
CA VAL A 153 -4.63 -8.45 -15.10
C VAL A 153 -5.43 -9.26 -14.09
N THR A 154 -6.22 -8.61 -13.24
CA THR A 154 -7.11 -9.27 -12.27
C THR A 154 -8.15 -10.14 -12.96
N PHE A 155 -8.73 -9.65 -14.06
CA PHE A 155 -9.70 -10.40 -14.84
C PHE A 155 -9.10 -11.65 -15.51
N LEU A 156 -7.88 -11.54 -16.03
CA LEU A 156 -7.13 -12.68 -16.56
C LEU A 156 -6.76 -13.67 -15.45
N ALA A 157 -6.36 -13.18 -14.27
CA ALA A 157 -6.07 -13.99 -13.09
C ALA A 157 -7.29 -14.80 -12.63
N ALA A 158 -8.46 -14.16 -12.56
CA ALA A 158 -9.72 -14.79 -12.20
C ALA A 158 -10.15 -15.89 -13.18
N ARG A 159 -9.73 -15.79 -14.44
CA ARG A 159 -10.02 -16.79 -15.49
C ARG A 159 -8.96 -17.89 -15.61
N HIS A 160 -8.00 -17.95 -14.68
CA HIS A 160 -6.83 -18.85 -14.76
C HIS A 160 -6.02 -18.72 -16.06
N ARG A 161 -6.05 -17.53 -16.68
CA ARG A 161 -5.36 -17.25 -17.95
C ARG A 161 -3.99 -16.62 -17.77
N LEU A 162 -3.54 -16.42 -16.52
CA LEU A 162 -2.17 -16.05 -16.21
C LEU A 162 -1.34 -17.33 -16.06
N GLY A 163 -0.47 -17.59 -17.05
CA GLY A 163 0.59 -18.60 -16.98
C GLY A 163 1.98 -17.95 -17.15
N ASP A 164 3.04 -18.71 -16.91
CA ASP A 164 4.45 -18.23 -17.00
C ASP A 164 4.83 -17.61 -18.37
N ARG A 165 4.00 -17.80 -19.41
CA ARG A 165 4.18 -17.23 -20.76
C ARG A 165 3.51 -15.87 -20.98
N THR A 166 2.70 -15.40 -20.03
CA THR A 166 1.94 -14.13 -20.11
C THR A 166 2.50 -13.05 -19.18
N LEU A 167 3.58 -13.35 -18.45
CA LEU A 167 4.42 -12.42 -17.70
C LEU A 167 5.78 -12.29 -18.40
#